data_AF-A0A2E1M1Y6-F1
#
_entry.id   AF-A0A2E1M1Y6-F1
#
_cell.length_a   1.000
_cell.length_b   1.000
_cell.length_c   1.000
_cell.angle_alpha   90.00
_cell.angle_beta   90.00
_cell.angle_gamma   90.00
#
_symmetry.space_group_name_H-M   'P 1'
#
loop_
_entity.id
_entity.type
_entity.pdbx_description
1 polymer ?
#
loop_
_entity_poly.entity_id
_entity_poly.type
_entity_poly.pdbx_seq_one_letter_code
_entity_poly.pdbx_strand_id
1 'polypeptide(L)' 'MIDLTTVKIVLVNTSHPGNIGAAARAMRNMGLQRLTLVEPQEFPSGVAVGRAASALDVLEVAEVVSDLKQAIAG' A
#
# COMPACT_ATOMS: atom_id res chain seq x y z
N MET A 1 -11.96 20.74 5.66
CA MET A 1 -11.51 19.33 5.78
C MET A 1 -10.62 19.08 4.57
N ILE A 2 -9.41 18.54 4.76
CA ILE A 2 -8.49 18.25 3.64
C ILE A 2 -8.98 16.97 2.98
N ASP A 3 -9.17 16.98 1.66
CA ASP A 3 -9.48 15.80 0.87
C ASP A 3 -8.20 15.03 0.55
N LEU A 4 -8.15 13.75 0.95
CA LEU A 4 -7.01 12.86 0.76
C LEU A 4 -7.26 11.77 -0.29
N THR A 5 -8.42 11.78 -0.96
CA THR A 5 -8.79 10.76 -1.96
C THR A 5 -7.86 10.74 -3.18
N THR A 6 -7.14 11.84 -3.43
CA THR A 6 -6.18 11.97 -4.53
C THR A 6 -4.75 11.58 -4.15
N VAL A 7 -4.45 11.43 -2.85
CA VAL A 7 -3.10 11.08 -2.38
C VAL A 7 -2.84 9.60 -2.58
N LYS A 8 -1.81 9.28 -3.37
CA LYS A 8 -1.34 7.92 -3.63
C LYS A 8 -0.06 7.66 -2.84
N ILE A 9 -0.04 6.58 -2.06
CA ILE A 9 1.16 6.07 -1.38
C ILE A 9 1.80 5.00 -2.25
N VAL A 10 3.05 5.24 -2.66
CA VAL A 10 3.80 4.34 -3.54
C VAL A 10 4.96 3.72 -2.75
N LEU A 11 4.94 2.39 -2.58
CA LEU A 11 6.05 1.66 -1.97
C LEU A 11 6.85 0.93 -3.04
N VAL A 12 8.14 1.23 -3.13
CA VAL A 12 9.01 0.72 -4.20
C VAL A 12 9.94 -0.36 -3.66
N ASN A 13 9.97 -1.52 -4.32
CA ASN A 13 10.85 -2.64 -3.99
C ASN A 13 10.80 -3.05 -2.51
N THR A 14 9.59 -3.08 -1.93
CA THR A 14 9.43 -3.40 -0.50
C THR A 14 9.93 -4.81 -0.24
N SER A 15 10.98 -4.93 0.57
CA SER A 15 11.65 -6.21 0.80
C SER A 15 10.90 -7.13 1.75
N HIS A 16 10.35 -6.58 2.85
CA HIS A 16 9.63 -7.39 3.83
C HIS A 16 8.11 -7.11 3.76
N PRO A 17 7.25 -8.11 3.48
CA PRO A 17 5.80 -7.93 3.37
C PRO A 17 5.17 -7.34 4.63
N GLY A 18 5.76 -7.55 5.81
CA GLY A 18 5.29 -6.95 7.06
C GLY A 18 5.26 -5.41 7.03
N ASN A 19 6.17 -4.78 6.27
CA ASN A 19 6.21 -3.33 6.10
C ASN A 19 5.05 -2.82 5.24
N ILE A 20 4.57 -3.62 4.29
CA ILE A 20 3.39 -3.31 3.48
C ILE A 20 2.15 -3.24 4.39
N GLY A 21 1.98 -4.23 5.27
CA GLY A 21 0.90 -4.24 6.25
C GLY A 21 0.99 -3.08 7.25
N ALA A 22 2.19 -2.81 7.78
CA ALA A 22 2.40 -1.68 8.69
C ALA A 22 2.09 -0.32 8.02
N ALA A 23 2.48 -0.15 6.76
CA ALA A 23 2.17 1.03 5.98
C ALA A 23 0.65 1.17 5.75
N ALA A 24 -0.04 0.09 5.36
CA ALA A 24 -1.49 0.09 5.20
C ALA A 24 -2.21 0.50 6.50
N ARG A 25 -1.75 0.00 7.66
CA ARG A 25 -2.28 0.40 8.97
C ARG A 25 -2.07 1.90 9.24
N ALA A 26 -0.89 2.42 8.94
CA ALA A 26 -0.61 3.85 9.08
C ALA A 26 -1.50 4.69 8.16
N MET A 27 -1.67 4.28 6.90
CA MET A 27 -2.53 4.94 5.91
C MET A 27 -3.96 5.05 6.42
N ARG A 28 -4.55 3.95 6.90
CA ARG A 28 -5.92 3.94 7.41
C ARG A 28 -6.14 4.89 8.59
N ASN A 29 -5.19 4.93 9.52
CA ASN A 29 -5.23 5.87 10.65
C ASN A 29 -5.19 7.34 10.21
N MET A 30 -4.64 7.62 9.03
CA MET A 30 -4.49 8.96 8.46
C MET A 30 -5.56 9.28 7.41
N GLY A 31 -6.53 8.38 7.17
CA GLY A 31 -7.56 8.58 6.15
C GLY A 31 -7.07 8.40 4.71
N LEU A 32 -5.92 7.77 4.50
CA LEU A 32 -5.36 7.44 3.19
C LEU A 32 -5.78 6.03 2.78
N GLN A 33 -6.10 5.85 1.49
CA GLN A 33 -6.64 4.57 0.99
C GLN A 33 -5.92 4.03 -0.26
N ARG A 34 -5.22 4.87 -1.02
CA ARG A 34 -4.64 4.48 -2.32
C ARG A 34 -3.20 4.00 -2.15
N LEU A 35 -3.02 2.69 -2.12
CA LEU A 35 -1.70 2.04 -2.05
C LEU A 35 -1.32 1.49 -3.43
N THR A 36 -0.10 1.79 -3.88
CA THR A 36 0.50 1.17 -5.06
C THR A 36 1.87 0.58 -4.68
N LEU A 37 2.12 -0.65 -5.09
CA LEU A 37 3.34 -1.39 -4.84
C LEU A 37 4.10 -1.55 -6.16
N VAL A 38 5.33 -1.05 -6.21
CA VAL A 38 6.23 -1.25 -7.35
C VAL A 38 7.14 -2.41 -7.02
N GLU A 39 7.03 -3.50 -7.78
CA GLU A 39 7.87 -4.70 -7.65
C GLU A 39 8.12 -5.13 -6.18
N PRO A 40 7.08 -5.33 -5.35
CA PRO A 40 7.29 -5.84 -4.00
C PRO A 40 7.90 -7.25 -4.07
N GLN A 41 8.81 -7.59 -3.15
CA GLN A 41 9.42 -8.92 -3.14
C GLN A 41 8.40 -10.03 -2.84
N GLU A 42 7.37 -9.73 -2.05
CA GLU A 42 6.31 -10.67 -1.71
C GLU A 42 4.98 -9.94 -1.49
N PHE A 43 4.03 -10.12 -2.41
CA PHE A 43 2.65 -9.66 -2.28
C PHE A 43 1.73 -10.40 -3.27
N PRO A 44 0.53 -10.88 -2.89
CA PRO A 44 -0.07 -10.84 -1.55
C PRO A 44 0.70 -11.71 -0.55
N SER A 45 0.61 -11.36 0.74
CA SER A 45 1.31 -12.09 1.81
C SER A 45 0.49 -12.14 3.09
N GLY A 46 0.42 -13.32 3.72
CA GLY A 46 -0.17 -13.48 5.05
C GLY A 46 0.52 -12.63 6.12
N VAL A 47 1.82 -12.33 5.94
CA VAL A 47 2.58 -11.46 6.85
C VAL A 47 2.10 -10.01 6.74
N ALA A 48 1.84 -9.53 5.52
CA ALA A 48 1.26 -8.20 5.30
C ALA A 48 -0.14 -8.12 5.93
N VAL A 49 -0.99 -9.12 5.68
CA VAL A 49 -2.34 -9.22 6.28
C VAL A 49 -2.27 -9.18 7.81
N GLY A 50 -1.40 -9.99 8.42
CA GLY A 50 -1.23 -10.01 9.87
C GLY A 50 -0.74 -8.69 10.47
N ARG A 51 -0.01 -7.87 9.69
CA ARG A 51 0.49 -6.55 10.13
C ARG A 51 -0.48 -5.40 9.83
N ALA A 52 -1.42 -5.56 8.90
CA ALA A 52 -2.39 -4.53 8.51
C ALA A 52 -3.47 -4.28 9.57
N ALA A 53 -3.72 -5.25 10.47
CA ALA A 53 -4.79 -5.16 11.47
C ALA A 53 -6.14 -4.81 10.81
N SER A 54 -6.75 -3.69 11.16
CA SER A 54 -8.03 -3.27 10.56
C SER A 54 -7.90 -2.67 9.16
N ALA A 55 -6.70 -2.55 8.59
CA ALA A 55 -6.45 -1.95 7.27
C ALA A 55 -6.38 -2.95 6.12
N LEU A 56 -7.19 -4.00 6.18
CA LEU A 56 -7.29 -4.99 5.10
C LEU A 56 -7.87 -4.38 3.83
N ASP A 57 -8.80 -3.44 3.97
CA ASP A 57 -9.38 -2.64 2.90
C ASP A 57 -8.31 -1.97 2.01
N VAL A 58 -7.25 -1.42 2.63
CA VAL A 58 -6.12 -0.80 1.89
C VAL A 58 -5.30 -1.84 1.13
N LEU A 59 -5.13 -3.05 1.66
CA LEU A 59 -4.39 -4.12 0.98
C LEU A 59 -5.20 -4.75 -0.16
N GLU A 60 -6.52 -4.89 0.03
CA GLU A 60 -7.44 -5.49 -0.95
C GLU A 60 -7.51 -4.68 -2.24
N VAL A 61 -7.41 -3.36 -2.16
CA VAL A 61 -7.42 -2.45 -3.31
C VAL A 61 -6.01 -1.99 -3.74
N ALA A 62 -4.96 -2.58 -3.17
CA ALA A 62 -3.59 -2.19 -3.51
C ALA A 62 -3.25 -2.60 -4.95
N GLU A 63 -2.77 -1.64 -5.73
CA GLU A 63 -2.29 -1.91 -7.10
C GLU A 63 -0.84 -2.41 -7.06
N VAL A 64 -0.51 -3.39 -7.89
CA VAL A 64 0.88 -3.85 -8.09
C VAL A 64 1.30 -3.55 -9.51
N VAL A 65 2.42 -2.86 -9.68
CA VAL A 65 2.95 -2.43 -10.98
C VAL A 65 4.42 -2.80 -11.14
N SER A 66 4.90 -2.83 -12.39
CA SER A 66 6.26 -3.27 -12.72
C SER A 66 7.32 -2.17 -12.59
N ASP A 67 6.93 -0.89 -12.56
CA ASP A 67 7.90 0.20 -12.46
C ASP A 67 7.30 1.47 -11.85
N LEU A 68 8.20 2.39 -11.45
CA LEU A 68 7.81 3.64 -10.82
C LEU A 68 7.04 4.56 -11.77
N LYS A 69 7.29 4.52 -13.08
CA LYS A 69 6.60 5.37 -14.04
C LYS A 69 5.12 5.03 -14.12
N GLN A 70 4.78 3.74 -14.09
CA GLN A 70 3.39 3.28 -14.01
C GLN A 70 2.74 3.72 -12.69
N ALA A 71 3.43 3.62 -11.56
CA ALA A 71 2.87 3.98 -10.26
C ALA A 71 2.47 5.46 -10.16
N ILE A 72 3.26 6.35 -10.77
CA ILE A 72 3.03 7.81 -10.73
C ILE A 72 2.27 8.33 -11.96
N ALA A 73 1.91 7.47 -12.91
CA ALA A 73 1.07 7.86 -14.03
C ALA A 73 -0.31 8.30 -13.51
N GLY A 74 -0.76 9.45 -13.99
CA GLY A 74 -2.00 10.13 -13.58
C GLY A 74 -2.37 11.23 -14.57
#